data_AF-A0A944S594-F1
#
_entry.id   AF-A0A944S594-F1
#
_cell.length_a   1.000
_cell.length_b   1.000
_cell.length_c   1.000
_cell.angle_alpha   90.00
_cell.angle_beta   90.00
_cell.angle_gamma   90.00
#
_symmetry.space_group_name_H-M   'P 1'
#
loop_
_entity.id
_entity.type
_entity.pdbx_description
1 polymer ?
#
loop_
_entity_poly.entity_id
_entity_poly.type
_entity_poly.pdbx_seq_one_letter_code
_entity_poly.pdbx_strand_id
1 'polypeptide(L)'
;MVRRRRPPQWHLLLSGAVLILAVVGGVYLSTRVVRPHDTVVVTSNPSPLLPPTTAPQFAQRLHSEVDSILAQLGIASHLIQTDPDTALVQISVGVPRDLPLAAVNLHLTRNIQALGGRVMEGLQASSRRVDLRCGFDSTQTTLFVLRRRLTTTRRTGQIGLIVRDVVLPAQATDGIWAVPQRLTLLLKQVPASQWTQLRQWAYPADHRLLEDRGTGGADAVIPAKLARHLADQPTILDSDPQPGAIERQLWALAERAADDGSAIGVINDHPASHAALAAVLPRLEQRGYRFVAAATLLP
;
A
#
# COMPACT_ATOMS: atom_id res chain seq x y z
N MET A 1 27.20 80.30 -17.73
CA MET A 1 27.60 78.87 -17.76
C MET A 1 26.73 78.09 -16.78
N VAL A 2 25.79 77.28 -17.28
CA VAL A 2 24.76 76.60 -16.47
C VAL A 2 25.29 75.24 -15.97
N ARG A 3 25.42 75.08 -14.65
CA ARG A 3 25.78 73.81 -14.00
C ARG A 3 24.59 72.84 -14.03
N ARG A 4 24.68 71.75 -14.81
CA ARG A 4 23.73 70.63 -14.78
C ARG A 4 23.97 69.77 -13.53
N ARG A 5 22.96 69.62 -12.67
CA ARG A 5 22.95 68.69 -11.53
C ARG A 5 22.76 67.25 -12.05
N ARG A 6 23.60 66.32 -11.58
CA ARG A 6 23.53 64.88 -11.91
C ARG A 6 22.37 64.23 -11.14
N PRO A 7 21.58 63.33 -11.76
CA PRO A 7 20.52 62.63 -11.06
C PRO A 7 21.07 61.61 -10.06
N PRO A 8 20.36 61.38 -8.93
CA PRO A 8 20.79 60.52 -7.84
C PRO A 8 20.84 59.04 -8.23
N GLN A 9 22.03 58.43 -8.20
CA GLN A 9 22.28 57.01 -8.53
C GLN A 9 21.84 56.02 -7.42
N TRP A 10 21.03 56.48 -6.46
CA TRP A 10 20.63 55.70 -5.29
C TRP A 10 19.83 54.45 -5.65
N HIS A 11 19.07 54.48 -6.75
CA HIS A 11 18.30 53.34 -7.22
C HIS A 11 19.17 52.15 -7.67
N LEU A 12 20.39 52.40 -8.17
CA LEU A 12 21.34 51.36 -8.57
C LEU A 12 22.00 50.68 -7.36
N LEU A 13 22.28 51.46 -6.31
CA LEU A 13 22.81 50.92 -5.06
C LEU A 13 21.76 50.07 -4.34
N LEU A 14 20.49 50.50 -4.38
CA LEU A 14 19.40 49.82 -3.70
C LEU A 14 19.00 48.51 -4.41
N SER A 15 18.97 48.48 -5.75
CA SER A 15 18.72 47.25 -6.50
C SER A 15 19.89 46.26 -6.37
N GLY A 16 21.14 46.74 -6.37
CA GLY A 16 22.31 45.91 -6.12
C GLY A 16 22.30 45.26 -4.74
N ALA A 17 21.94 46.01 -3.70
CA ALA A 17 21.86 45.49 -2.34
C ALA A 17 20.79 44.40 -2.18
N VAL A 18 19.60 44.59 -2.77
CA VAL A 18 18.51 43.59 -2.73
C VAL A 18 18.92 42.28 -3.42
N LEU A 19 19.62 42.38 -4.55
CA LEU A 19 20.05 41.20 -5.31
C LEU A 19 21.12 40.39 -4.57
N ILE A 20 22.07 41.08 -3.92
CA ILE A 20 23.06 40.42 -3.05
C ILE A 20 22.38 39.74 -1.86
N LEU A 21 21.40 40.40 -1.24
CA LEU A 21 20.69 39.85 -0.08
C LEU A 21 19.84 38.62 -0.44
N ALA A 22 19.25 38.60 -1.65
CA ALA A 22 18.56 37.43 -2.19
C ALA A 22 19.51 36.26 -2.47
N VAL A 23 20.70 36.52 -3.02
CA VAL A 23 21.71 35.49 -3.28
C VAL A 23 22.26 34.93 -1.96
N VAL A 24 22.60 35.79 -1.01
CA VAL A 24 23.07 35.36 0.32
C VAL A 24 21.98 34.59 1.07
N GLY A 25 20.72 35.04 1.00
CA GLY A 25 19.57 34.33 1.56
C GLY A 25 19.36 32.95 0.92
N GLY A 26 19.46 32.85 -0.39
CA GLY A 26 19.36 31.57 -1.12
C GLY A 26 20.48 30.59 -0.76
N VAL A 27 21.73 31.06 -0.68
CA VAL A 27 22.89 30.23 -0.27
C VAL A 27 22.79 29.84 1.20
N TYR A 28 22.32 30.74 2.08
CA TYR A 28 22.15 30.45 3.49
C TYR A 28 21.00 29.47 3.75
N LEU A 29 19.87 29.60 3.05
CA LEU A 29 18.81 28.60 3.09
C LEU A 29 19.26 27.28 2.47
N SER A 30 20.02 27.29 1.38
CA SER A 30 20.55 26.06 0.76
C SER A 30 21.55 25.33 1.65
N THR A 31 22.33 26.05 2.47
CA THR A 31 23.25 25.43 3.44
C THR A 31 22.54 25.04 4.74
N ARG A 32 21.37 25.63 5.03
CA ARG A 32 20.48 25.26 6.14
C ARG A 32 19.38 24.26 5.78
N VAL A 33 19.27 23.82 4.53
CA VAL A 33 18.61 22.55 4.24
C VAL A 33 19.41 21.52 5.00
N VAL A 34 18.89 21.17 6.17
CA VAL A 34 19.25 19.95 6.89
C VAL A 34 19.20 18.89 5.82
N ARG A 35 20.39 18.45 5.36
CA ARG A 35 20.49 17.20 4.64
C ARG A 35 19.71 16.24 5.52
N PRO A 36 18.58 15.67 5.07
CA PRO A 36 18.02 14.54 5.78
C PRO A 36 19.23 13.66 6.01
N HIS A 37 19.51 13.33 7.27
CA HIS A 37 20.59 12.41 7.56
C HIS A 37 20.47 11.32 6.49
N ASP A 38 21.56 11.03 5.80
CA ASP A 38 21.73 9.71 5.24
C ASP A 38 21.58 8.80 6.46
N THR A 39 20.33 8.46 6.81
CA THR A 39 19.98 7.13 7.20
C THR A 39 20.48 6.34 6.02
N VAL A 40 21.76 5.99 6.09
CA VAL A 40 22.20 4.67 5.71
C VAL A 40 21.13 3.80 6.34
N VAL A 41 20.14 3.45 5.53
CA VAL A 41 19.42 2.21 5.72
C VAL A 41 20.56 1.23 5.59
N VAL A 42 21.21 0.96 6.73
CA VAL A 42 21.84 -0.31 6.95
C VAL A 42 20.64 -1.21 6.78
N THR A 43 20.42 -1.64 5.54
CA THR A 43 19.82 -2.93 5.27
C THR A 43 20.84 -3.88 5.88
N SER A 44 20.83 -3.96 7.22
CA SER A 44 21.03 -5.21 7.88
C SER A 44 19.95 -6.05 7.21
N ASN A 45 20.36 -6.79 6.17
CA ASN A 45 19.73 -8.06 5.87
C ASN A 45 19.33 -8.60 7.24
N PRO A 46 18.04 -8.82 7.53
CA PRO A 46 17.69 -9.41 8.79
C PRO A 46 18.52 -10.68 8.85
N SER A 47 19.56 -10.68 9.70
CA SER A 47 20.28 -11.90 10.03
C SER A 47 19.18 -12.90 10.26
N PRO A 48 19.18 -14.08 9.61
CA PRO A 48 18.11 -15.05 9.78
C PRO A 48 17.90 -15.20 11.27
N LEU A 49 16.82 -14.60 11.78
CA LEU A 49 16.71 -14.31 13.20
C LEU A 49 16.49 -15.68 13.81
N LEU A 50 17.55 -16.20 14.43
CA LEU A 50 17.53 -17.49 15.10
C LEU A 50 16.24 -17.56 15.92
N PRO A 51 15.51 -18.68 15.86
CA PRO A 51 14.30 -18.84 16.64
C PRO A 51 14.62 -18.53 18.11
N PRO A 52 13.75 -17.81 18.82
CA PRO A 52 14.01 -17.46 20.20
C PRO A 52 14.27 -18.72 21.01
N THR A 53 15.32 -18.71 21.83
CA THR A 53 15.66 -19.84 22.70
C THR A 53 15.14 -19.64 24.12
N THR A 54 14.64 -18.43 24.43
CA THR A 54 14.15 -18.06 25.76
C THR A 54 12.88 -17.21 25.68
N ALA A 55 12.07 -17.24 26.75
CA ALA A 55 10.83 -16.47 26.83
C ALA A 55 11.03 -14.93 26.76
N PRO A 56 12.06 -14.33 27.39
CA PRO A 56 12.33 -12.90 27.25
C PRO A 56 12.71 -12.49 25.82
N GLN A 57 13.53 -13.29 25.13
CA GLN A 57 13.88 -13.04 23.72
C GLN A 57 12.66 -13.11 22.81
N PHE A 58 11.78 -14.09 23.05
CA PHE A 58 10.50 -14.17 22.33
C PHE A 58 9.64 -12.93 22.58
N ALA A 59 9.47 -12.52 23.84
CA ALA A 59 8.66 -11.35 24.20
C ALA A 59 9.21 -10.07 23.56
N GLN A 60 10.52 -9.84 23.65
CA GLN A 60 11.18 -8.68 23.03
C GLN A 60 10.98 -8.65 21.52
N ARG A 61 11.13 -9.81 20.85
CA ARG A 61 10.92 -9.92 19.41
C ARG A 61 9.46 -9.65 19.04
N LEU A 62 8.52 -10.29 19.72
CA LEU A 62 7.09 -10.07 19.53
C LEU A 62 6.71 -8.59 19.69
N HIS A 63 7.23 -7.91 20.73
CA HIS A 63 6.95 -6.49 20.96
C HIS A 63 7.56 -5.58 19.89
N SER A 64 8.74 -5.92 19.36
CA SER A 64 9.33 -5.16 18.25
C SER A 64 8.60 -5.34 16.91
N GLU A 65 7.92 -6.48 16.72
CA GLU A 65 7.23 -6.80 15.47
C GLU A 65 5.71 -6.53 15.53
N VAL A 66 5.13 -6.28 16.71
CA VAL A 66 3.67 -6.20 16.90
C VAL A 66 3.00 -5.15 16.01
N ASP A 67 3.60 -3.96 15.90
CA ASP A 67 3.08 -2.88 15.07
C ASP A 67 3.08 -3.29 13.60
N SER A 68 4.16 -3.92 13.14
CA SER A 68 4.31 -4.43 11.77
C SER A 68 3.30 -5.53 11.47
N ILE A 69 3.09 -6.46 12.40
CA ILE A 69 2.14 -7.57 12.28
C ILE A 69 0.70 -7.03 12.16
N LEU A 70 0.32 -6.10 13.02
CA LEU A 70 -1.03 -5.52 13.04
C LEU A 70 -1.27 -4.55 11.88
N ALA A 71 -0.23 -3.86 11.42
CA ALA A 71 -0.27 -3.01 10.23
C ALA A 71 -0.64 -3.82 8.97
N GLN A 72 -0.26 -5.10 8.87
CA GLN A 72 -0.67 -5.94 7.73
C GLN A 72 -2.19 -6.08 7.59
N LEU A 73 -2.94 -5.95 8.69
CA LEU A 73 -4.42 -5.96 8.67
C LEU A 73 -5.03 -4.55 8.51
N GLY A 74 -4.20 -3.51 8.45
CA GLY A 74 -4.64 -2.11 8.39
C GLY A 74 -4.97 -1.50 9.75
N ILE A 75 -4.49 -2.10 10.86
CA ILE A 75 -4.62 -1.51 12.19
C ILE A 75 -3.50 -0.48 12.37
N ALA A 76 -3.88 0.76 12.67
CA ALA A 76 -2.94 1.86 12.86
C ALA A 76 -2.26 1.80 14.24
N SER A 77 -1.01 2.27 14.32
CA SER A 77 -0.20 2.25 15.56
C SER A 77 -0.86 2.97 16.74
N HIS A 78 -1.56 4.08 16.51
CA HIS A 78 -2.27 4.81 17.57
C HIS A 78 -3.44 4.02 18.20
N LEU A 79 -3.85 2.88 17.61
CA LEU A 79 -4.83 1.97 18.18
C LEU A 79 -4.20 0.87 19.04
N ILE A 80 -2.87 0.82 19.11
CA ILE A 80 -2.08 -0.15 19.85
C ILE A 80 -1.52 0.57 21.07
N GLN A 81 -1.76 0.01 22.25
CA GLN A 81 -1.28 0.55 23.52
C GLN A 81 -0.61 -0.57 24.30
N THR A 82 0.65 -0.38 24.67
CA THR A 82 1.42 -1.34 25.46
C THR A 82 1.55 -0.82 26.88
N ASP A 83 1.17 -1.65 27.84
CA ASP A 83 1.31 -1.42 29.27
C ASP A 83 2.38 -2.38 29.83
N PRO A 84 3.63 -1.90 30.03
CA PRO A 84 4.74 -2.73 30.48
C PRO A 84 4.72 -3.03 31.98
N ASP A 85 3.92 -2.31 32.77
CA ASP A 85 3.98 -2.36 34.24
C ASP A 85 3.17 -3.52 34.85
N THR A 86 2.57 -4.34 34.00
CA THR A 86 1.86 -5.56 34.40
C THR A 86 2.81 -6.76 34.46
N ALA A 87 2.57 -7.68 35.41
CA ALA A 87 3.30 -8.95 35.53
C ALA A 87 3.35 -9.77 34.23
N LEU A 88 2.40 -9.51 33.34
CA LEU A 88 2.34 -9.98 31.98
C LEU A 88 2.11 -8.77 31.08
N VAL A 89 3.04 -8.45 30.18
CA VAL A 89 2.94 -7.24 29.34
C VAL A 89 1.61 -7.24 28.59
N GLN A 90 0.82 -6.19 28.79
CA GLN A 90 -0.51 -6.09 28.21
C GLN A 90 -0.46 -5.21 26.95
N ILE A 91 -0.94 -5.74 25.83
CA ILE A 91 -1.06 -5.01 24.57
C ILE A 91 -2.55 -4.86 24.25
N SER A 92 -3.08 -3.66 24.46
CA SER A 92 -4.45 -3.31 24.08
C SER A 92 -4.51 -2.90 22.62
N VAL A 93 -5.41 -3.53 21.86
CA VAL A 93 -5.57 -3.29 20.41
C VAL A 93 -7.01 -2.86 20.11
N GLY A 94 -7.16 -1.65 19.58
CA GLY A 94 -8.42 -1.16 19.02
C GLY A 94 -8.66 -1.72 17.63
N VAL A 95 -9.55 -2.69 17.49
CA VAL A 95 -9.87 -3.33 16.20
C VAL A 95 -10.95 -2.54 15.47
N PRO A 96 -10.71 -2.04 14.23
CA PRO A 96 -11.70 -1.31 13.45
C PRO A 96 -13.00 -2.09 13.20
N ARG A 97 -14.12 -1.38 13.01
CA ARG A 97 -15.44 -2.00 12.93
C ARG A 97 -15.60 -2.97 11.75
N ASP A 98 -14.89 -2.72 10.66
CA ASP A 98 -14.93 -3.47 9.41
C ASP A 98 -13.99 -4.69 9.40
N LEU A 99 -13.24 -4.92 10.49
CA LEU A 99 -12.33 -6.05 10.65
C LEU A 99 -12.86 -7.00 11.74
N PRO A 100 -13.16 -8.28 11.43
CA PRO A 100 -13.61 -9.24 12.43
C PRO A 100 -12.53 -9.55 13.48
N LEU A 101 -12.92 -9.60 14.76
CA LEU A 101 -12.01 -9.97 15.86
C LEU A 101 -11.37 -11.35 15.66
N ALA A 102 -12.13 -12.29 15.10
CA ALA A 102 -11.63 -13.64 14.78
C ALA A 102 -10.49 -13.61 13.75
N ALA A 103 -10.57 -12.71 12.75
CA ALA A 103 -9.52 -12.56 11.75
C ALA A 103 -8.22 -12.00 12.38
N VAL A 104 -8.33 -11.02 13.28
CA VAL A 104 -7.19 -10.49 14.05
C VAL A 104 -6.57 -11.56 14.93
N ASN A 105 -7.40 -12.33 15.64
CA ASN A 105 -6.96 -13.44 16.49
C ASN A 105 -6.17 -14.48 15.67
N LEU A 106 -6.74 -14.95 14.56
CA LEU A 106 -6.10 -15.93 13.69
C LEU A 106 -4.75 -15.40 13.15
N HIS A 107 -4.71 -14.14 12.73
CA HIS A 107 -3.49 -13.50 12.23
C HIS A 107 -2.41 -13.40 13.30
N LEU A 108 -2.76 -12.96 14.51
CA LEU A 108 -1.84 -12.92 15.65
C LEU A 108 -1.34 -14.32 16.00
N THR A 109 -2.24 -15.32 16.08
CA THR A 109 -1.90 -16.70 16.39
C THR A 109 -0.86 -17.26 15.42
N ARG A 110 -1.06 -17.05 14.11
CA ARG A 110 -0.13 -17.50 13.07
C ARG A 110 1.23 -16.81 13.17
N ASN A 111 1.25 -15.49 13.39
CA ASN A 111 2.52 -14.76 13.51
C ASN A 111 3.27 -15.11 14.80
N ILE A 112 2.57 -15.30 15.92
CA ILE A 112 3.16 -15.77 17.18
C ILE A 112 3.80 -17.15 17.00
N GLN A 113 3.13 -18.06 16.29
CA GLN A 113 3.67 -19.38 15.96
C GLN A 113 4.88 -19.30 15.03
N ALA A 114 4.83 -18.43 14.02
CA ALA A 114 5.96 -18.19 13.11
C ALA A 114 7.20 -17.64 13.85
N LEU A 115 6.99 -16.89 14.92
CA LEU A 115 8.04 -16.41 15.83
C LEU A 115 8.54 -17.48 16.82
N GLY A 116 8.03 -18.71 16.77
CA GLY A 116 8.40 -19.80 17.67
C GLY A 116 7.65 -19.81 19.01
N GLY A 117 6.70 -18.90 19.20
CA GLY A 117 5.84 -18.88 20.38
C GLY A 117 4.56 -19.70 20.22
N ARG A 118 3.68 -19.62 21.21
CA ARG A 118 2.34 -20.21 21.14
C ARG A 118 1.30 -19.35 21.83
N VAL A 119 0.08 -19.39 21.31
CA VAL A 119 -1.11 -18.89 22.00
C VAL A 119 -1.57 -19.98 22.98
N MET A 120 -1.56 -19.66 24.27
CA MET A 120 -1.89 -20.60 25.34
C MET A 120 -3.38 -20.54 25.70
N GLU A 121 -4.00 -19.37 25.56
CA GLU A 121 -5.41 -19.17 25.86
C GLU A 121 -5.98 -18.09 24.94
N GLY A 122 -7.20 -18.30 24.46
CA GLY A 122 -7.97 -17.29 23.75
C GLY A 122 -9.40 -17.26 24.27
N LEU A 123 -9.71 -16.24 25.07
CA LEU A 123 -11.01 -16.10 25.72
C LEU A 123 -11.81 -14.97 25.09
N GLN A 124 -13.00 -15.28 24.59
CA GLN A 124 -13.94 -14.26 24.18
C GLN A 124 -14.70 -13.75 25.41
N ALA A 125 -14.20 -12.67 26.02
CA ALA A 125 -14.84 -12.05 27.18
C ALA A 125 -16.20 -11.41 26.84
N SER A 126 -16.40 -10.95 25.60
CA SER A 126 -17.70 -10.48 25.10
C SER A 126 -17.74 -10.49 23.57
N SER A 127 -18.89 -10.13 22.97
CA SER A 127 -19.01 -9.93 21.51
C SER A 127 -18.05 -8.88 20.93
N ARG A 128 -17.47 -8.01 21.78
CA ARG A 128 -16.57 -6.92 21.38
C ARG A 128 -15.16 -7.04 21.95
N ARG A 129 -14.87 -8.10 22.72
CA ARG A 129 -13.58 -8.26 23.40
C ARG A 129 -13.09 -9.70 23.32
N VAL A 130 -11.85 -9.85 22.89
CA VAL A 130 -11.12 -11.12 22.89
C VAL A 130 -9.78 -10.89 23.57
N ASP A 131 -9.47 -11.74 24.55
CA ASP A 131 -8.24 -11.71 25.30
C ASP A 131 -7.39 -12.91 24.87
N LEU A 132 -6.16 -12.69 24.41
CA LEU A 132 -5.24 -13.73 23.94
C LEU A 132 -3.98 -13.74 24.80
N ARG A 133 -3.73 -14.84 25.49
CA ARG A 133 -2.49 -15.05 26.24
C ARG A 133 -1.51 -15.84 25.39
N CYS A 134 -0.33 -15.30 25.20
CA CYS A 134 0.73 -15.95 24.46
C CYS A 134 2.03 -16.01 25.26
N GLY A 135 2.90 -16.91 24.82
CA GLY A 135 4.12 -17.21 25.55
C GLY A 135 5.04 -18.11 24.75
N PHE A 136 6.13 -18.48 25.42
CA PHE A 136 7.16 -19.37 24.90
C PHE A 136 7.42 -20.46 25.92
N ASP A 137 7.53 -21.71 25.46
CA ASP A 137 7.83 -22.88 26.29
C ASP A 137 7.10 -22.90 27.65
N SER A 138 5.76 -22.82 27.60
CA SER A 138 4.87 -22.79 28.78
C SER A 138 4.92 -21.56 29.67
N THR A 139 5.83 -20.61 29.41
CA THR A 139 5.90 -19.33 30.11
C THR A 139 5.03 -18.30 29.40
N GLN A 140 4.02 -17.77 30.10
CA GLN A 140 3.22 -16.66 29.58
C GLN A 140 4.04 -15.37 29.61
N THR A 141 4.05 -14.63 28.51
CA THR A 141 4.83 -13.39 28.39
C THR A 141 3.99 -12.17 28.04
N THR A 142 2.87 -12.35 27.35
CA THR A 142 2.08 -11.23 26.83
C THR A 142 0.59 -11.55 26.79
N LEU A 143 -0.25 -10.56 27.10
CA LEU A 143 -1.70 -10.58 26.92
C LEU A 143 -2.09 -9.55 25.88
N PHE A 144 -2.70 -10.00 24.78
CA PHE A 144 -3.40 -9.12 23.85
C PHE A 144 -4.85 -8.93 24.30
N VAL A 145 -5.27 -7.68 24.42
CA VAL A 145 -6.66 -7.30 24.69
C VAL A 145 -7.24 -6.67 23.43
N LEU A 146 -7.92 -7.47 22.61
CA LEU A 146 -8.54 -7.02 21.38
C LEU A 146 -9.91 -6.43 21.68
N ARG A 147 -10.13 -5.15 21.34
CA ARG A 147 -11.41 -4.46 21.56
C ARG A 147 -11.94 -3.87 20.27
N ARG A 148 -13.16 -4.24 19.87
CA ARG A 148 -13.79 -3.69 18.68
C ARG A 148 -14.15 -2.20 18.89
N ARG A 149 -13.70 -1.34 17.99
CA ARG A 149 -14.00 0.10 17.92
C ARG A 149 -15.11 0.32 16.89
N LEU A 150 -16.29 0.77 17.34
CA LEU A 150 -17.47 0.90 16.48
C LEU A 150 -17.46 2.15 15.58
N THR A 151 -16.70 3.17 15.96
CA THR A 151 -16.61 4.46 15.25
C THR A 151 -15.39 4.56 14.35
N THR A 152 -14.48 3.58 14.39
CA THR A 152 -13.23 3.58 13.64
C THR A 152 -13.30 2.58 12.49
N THR A 153 -12.91 3.01 11.30
CA THR A 153 -12.67 2.16 10.11
C THR A 153 -11.20 2.19 9.75
N ARG A 154 -10.75 1.18 9.01
CA ARG A 154 -9.41 1.23 8.39
C ARG A 154 -9.32 2.39 7.38
N ARG A 155 -8.14 3.00 7.27
CA ARG A 155 -7.82 3.99 6.22
C ARG A 155 -7.50 3.21 4.94
N THR A 156 -8.52 2.98 4.12
CA THR A 156 -8.44 2.23 2.85
C THR A 156 -9.38 2.84 1.82
N GLY A 157 -9.25 2.42 0.56
CA GLY A 157 -10.08 2.89 -0.55
C GLY A 157 -10.26 1.86 -1.67
N GLN A 158 -10.83 2.32 -2.78
CA GLN A 158 -11.03 1.51 -3.98
C GLN A 158 -9.88 1.71 -4.98
N ILE A 159 -9.35 0.63 -5.52
CA ILE A 159 -8.25 0.66 -6.49
C ILE A 159 -8.75 0.09 -7.81
N GLY A 160 -8.64 0.87 -8.88
CA GLY A 160 -8.84 0.42 -10.25
C GLY A 160 -7.49 0.18 -10.91
N LEU A 161 -7.18 -1.07 -11.27
CA LEU A 161 -5.94 -1.39 -12.00
C LEU A 161 -6.27 -1.71 -13.46
N ILE A 162 -5.59 -1.01 -14.36
CA ILE A 162 -5.70 -1.18 -15.81
C ILE A 162 -4.41 -1.82 -16.30
N VAL A 163 -4.52 -3.00 -16.89
CA VAL A 163 -3.41 -3.68 -17.54
C VAL A 163 -3.54 -3.47 -19.03
N ARG A 164 -2.53 -2.84 -19.64
CA ARG A 164 -2.48 -2.59 -21.07
C ARG A 164 -1.70 -3.67 -21.79
N ASP A 165 -1.96 -3.76 -23.09
CA ASP A 165 -1.21 -4.60 -24.01
C ASP A 165 -1.23 -6.06 -23.58
N VAL A 166 -2.37 -6.49 -23.02
CA VAL A 166 -2.53 -7.83 -22.49
C VAL A 166 -2.34 -8.86 -23.60
N VAL A 167 -1.38 -9.74 -23.38
CA VAL A 167 -1.08 -10.86 -24.27
C VAL A 167 -2.11 -11.94 -24.04
N LEU A 168 -2.60 -12.52 -25.13
CA LEU A 168 -3.52 -13.66 -25.07
C LEU A 168 -2.78 -14.85 -24.45
N PRO A 169 -3.27 -15.41 -23.34
CA PRO A 169 -2.54 -16.43 -22.62
C PRO A 169 -2.73 -17.79 -23.30
N ALA A 170 -1.78 -18.72 -23.11
CA ALA A 170 -1.93 -20.09 -23.57
C ALA A 170 -2.88 -20.88 -22.64
N GLN A 171 -2.87 -20.56 -21.34
CA GLN A 171 -3.72 -21.16 -20.32
C GLN A 171 -4.30 -20.09 -19.38
N ALA A 172 -5.42 -20.40 -18.73
CA ALA A 172 -6.08 -19.48 -17.79
C ALA A 172 -5.21 -19.09 -16.58
N THR A 173 -4.21 -19.90 -16.25
CA THR A 173 -3.33 -19.72 -15.09
C THR A 173 -2.05 -18.95 -15.41
N ASP A 174 -1.93 -18.39 -16.60
CA ASP A 174 -0.71 -17.73 -17.03
C ASP A 174 -0.74 -16.23 -16.70
N GLY A 175 0.34 -15.76 -16.04
CA GLY A 175 0.63 -14.34 -15.85
C GLY A 175 -0.51 -13.58 -15.19
N ILE A 176 -1.00 -12.54 -15.88
CA ILE A 176 -2.02 -11.63 -15.33
C ILE A 176 -3.38 -12.30 -15.08
N TRP A 177 -3.68 -13.39 -15.78
CA TRP A 177 -4.96 -14.11 -15.67
C TRP A 177 -5.09 -14.95 -14.41
N ALA A 178 -3.95 -15.26 -13.76
CA ALA A 178 -3.92 -15.94 -12.47
C ALA A 178 -4.12 -15.00 -11.28
N VAL A 179 -4.16 -13.68 -11.49
CA VAL A 179 -4.32 -12.71 -10.42
C VAL A 179 -5.76 -12.78 -9.90
N PRO A 180 -5.99 -13.10 -8.61
CA PRO A 180 -7.35 -13.28 -8.10
C PRO A 180 -8.08 -11.95 -7.86
N GLN A 181 -7.35 -10.85 -7.73
CA GLN A 181 -7.94 -9.52 -7.57
C GLN A 181 -8.47 -9.01 -8.90
N ARG A 182 -9.61 -8.30 -8.86
CA ARG A 182 -10.26 -7.76 -10.05
C ARG A 182 -9.38 -6.76 -10.79
N LEU A 183 -9.12 -7.03 -12.07
CA LEU A 183 -8.36 -6.15 -12.97
C LEU A 183 -9.23 -5.67 -14.14
N THR A 184 -8.82 -4.57 -14.78
CA THR A 184 -9.34 -4.14 -16.09
C THR A 184 -8.27 -4.44 -17.14
N LEU A 185 -8.54 -5.41 -18.03
CA LEU A 185 -7.59 -5.89 -19.03
C LEU A 185 -7.91 -5.22 -20.38
N LEU A 186 -6.97 -4.43 -20.91
CA LEU A 186 -7.06 -3.87 -22.26
C LEU A 186 -6.35 -4.78 -23.25
N LEU A 187 -7.15 -5.42 -24.09
CA LEU A 187 -6.71 -6.37 -25.11
C LEU A 187 -6.53 -5.65 -26.45
N LYS A 188 -5.55 -6.12 -27.25
CA LYS A 188 -5.30 -5.63 -28.62
C LYS A 188 -5.70 -6.69 -29.64
N GLN A 189 -6.67 -6.36 -30.50
CA GLN A 189 -7.03 -7.13 -31.71
C GLN A 189 -7.36 -8.61 -31.42
N VAL A 190 -8.41 -8.85 -30.64
CA VAL A 190 -8.86 -10.20 -30.27
C VAL A 190 -9.81 -10.75 -31.34
N PRO A 191 -9.58 -11.95 -31.87
CA PRO A 191 -10.54 -12.58 -32.78
C PRO A 191 -11.90 -12.81 -32.11
N ALA A 192 -13.00 -12.54 -32.83
CA ALA A 192 -14.37 -12.74 -32.35
C ALA A 192 -14.59 -14.12 -31.70
N SER A 193 -13.96 -15.17 -32.25
CA SER A 193 -14.06 -16.55 -31.77
C SER A 193 -13.45 -16.80 -30.39
N GLN A 194 -12.51 -15.97 -29.93
CA GLN A 194 -11.79 -16.18 -28.67
C GLN A 194 -12.48 -15.51 -27.47
N TRP A 195 -13.38 -14.56 -27.70
CA TRP A 195 -14.04 -13.79 -26.64
C TRP A 195 -14.79 -14.65 -25.62
N THR A 196 -15.47 -15.71 -26.07
CA THR A 196 -16.17 -16.63 -25.16
C THR A 196 -15.19 -17.29 -24.19
N GLN A 197 -14.03 -17.73 -24.67
CA GLN A 197 -12.99 -18.35 -23.86
C GLN A 197 -12.35 -17.35 -22.90
N LEU A 198 -12.00 -16.14 -23.37
CA LEU A 198 -11.43 -15.10 -22.51
C LEU A 198 -12.40 -14.70 -21.39
N ARG A 199 -13.71 -14.61 -21.67
CA ARG A 199 -14.73 -14.34 -20.65
C ARG A 199 -14.79 -15.46 -19.61
N GLN A 200 -14.67 -16.71 -20.01
CA GLN A 200 -14.62 -17.85 -19.07
C GLN A 200 -13.38 -17.77 -18.17
N TRP A 201 -12.23 -17.37 -18.71
CA TRP A 201 -11.00 -17.21 -17.93
C TRP A 201 -11.03 -15.99 -17.01
N ALA A 202 -11.69 -14.90 -17.42
CA ALA A 202 -11.88 -13.71 -16.61
C ALA A 202 -12.87 -13.88 -15.44
N TYR A 203 -13.80 -14.83 -15.56
CA TYR A 203 -14.94 -14.98 -14.64
C TYR A 203 -14.54 -15.23 -13.18
N PRO A 204 -13.59 -16.12 -12.83
CA PRO A 204 -13.28 -16.43 -11.43
C PRO A 204 -12.82 -15.22 -10.61
N ALA A 205 -12.09 -14.28 -11.24
CA ALA A 205 -11.58 -13.06 -10.64
C ALA A 205 -12.38 -11.80 -11.03
N ASP A 206 -13.53 -11.99 -11.71
CA ASP A 206 -14.40 -10.93 -12.23
C ASP A 206 -13.63 -9.84 -13.01
N HIS A 207 -12.62 -10.24 -13.79
CA HIS A 207 -11.83 -9.32 -14.59
C HIS A 207 -12.69 -8.61 -15.64
N ARG A 208 -12.51 -7.30 -15.78
CA ARG A 208 -13.18 -6.52 -16.82
C ARG A 208 -12.33 -6.54 -18.09
N LEU A 209 -12.82 -7.18 -19.14
CA LEU A 209 -12.18 -7.20 -20.46
C LEU A 209 -12.64 -6.01 -21.29
N LEU A 210 -11.70 -5.30 -21.90
CA LEU A 210 -11.96 -4.21 -22.84
C LEU A 210 -11.05 -4.34 -24.07
N GLU A 211 -11.51 -3.85 -25.21
CA GLU A 211 -10.78 -3.82 -26.47
C GLU A 211 -11.03 -2.51 -27.21
N ASP A 212 -10.00 -2.01 -27.88
CA ASP A 212 -10.02 -0.78 -28.67
C ASP A 212 -10.89 -0.86 -29.94
N ARG A 213 -10.99 -2.04 -30.59
CA ARG A 213 -11.69 -2.22 -31.89
C ARG A 213 -13.12 -2.75 -31.81
N GLY A 214 -13.64 -3.03 -30.61
CA GLY A 214 -15.05 -3.38 -30.40
C GLY A 214 -15.51 -4.72 -30.99
N THR A 215 -14.61 -5.65 -31.29
CA THR A 215 -14.97 -6.98 -31.85
C THR A 215 -15.61 -7.91 -30.82
N GLY A 216 -15.40 -7.63 -29.52
CA GLY A 216 -15.96 -8.38 -28.40
C GLY A 216 -17.42 -8.08 -28.04
N GLY A 217 -18.06 -7.15 -28.75
CA GLY A 217 -19.40 -6.64 -28.44
C GLY A 217 -19.37 -5.33 -27.65
N ALA A 218 -20.56 -4.77 -27.37
CA ALA A 218 -20.72 -3.43 -26.79
C ALA A 218 -20.15 -3.30 -25.37
N ASP A 219 -20.13 -4.39 -24.60
CA ASP A 219 -19.58 -4.44 -23.24
C ASP A 219 -18.04 -4.44 -23.22
N ALA A 220 -17.40 -4.85 -24.31
CA ALA A 220 -15.95 -4.85 -24.46
C ALA A 220 -15.39 -3.50 -24.95
N VAL A 221 -16.23 -2.55 -25.36
CA VAL A 221 -15.75 -1.25 -25.84
C VAL A 221 -15.22 -0.40 -24.67
N ILE A 222 -14.05 0.21 -24.86
CA ILE A 222 -13.47 1.14 -23.88
C ILE A 222 -14.43 2.33 -23.68
N PRO A 223 -14.97 2.56 -22.47
CA PRO A 223 -15.87 3.68 -22.23
C PRO A 223 -15.17 5.02 -22.49
N ALA A 224 -15.88 5.98 -23.09
CA ALA A 224 -15.31 7.29 -23.45
C ALA A 224 -14.69 8.06 -22.26
N LYS A 225 -15.24 7.91 -21.06
CA LYS A 225 -14.66 8.47 -19.82
C LYS A 225 -13.30 7.85 -19.51
N LEU A 226 -13.19 6.52 -19.63
CA LEU A 226 -11.96 5.79 -19.39
C LEU A 226 -10.90 6.12 -20.46
N ALA A 227 -11.31 6.20 -21.72
CA ALA A 227 -10.43 6.59 -22.82
C ALA A 227 -9.80 7.98 -22.58
N ARG A 228 -10.60 8.96 -22.15
CA ARG A 228 -10.10 10.30 -21.78
C ARG A 228 -9.14 10.26 -20.59
N HIS A 229 -9.48 9.53 -19.52
CA HIS A 229 -8.59 9.41 -18.36
C HIS A 229 -7.21 8.83 -18.74
N LEU A 230 -7.20 7.80 -19.60
CA LEU A 230 -5.98 7.19 -20.10
C LEU A 230 -5.14 8.13 -20.98
N ALA A 231 -5.79 9.07 -21.69
CA ALA A 231 -5.11 10.06 -22.53
C ALA A 231 -4.58 11.25 -21.72
N ASP A 232 -5.34 11.75 -20.76
CA ASP A 232 -5.07 13.03 -20.10
C ASP A 232 -4.14 12.89 -18.89
N GLN A 233 -4.37 11.89 -18.01
CA GLN A 233 -3.69 11.78 -16.71
C GLN A 233 -3.50 10.33 -16.22
N PRO A 234 -2.82 9.45 -16.98
CA PRO A 234 -2.57 8.09 -16.53
C PRO A 234 -1.54 8.07 -15.38
N THR A 235 -1.88 7.42 -14.27
CA THR A 235 -0.87 7.08 -13.23
C THR A 235 -0.18 5.78 -13.64
N ILE A 236 0.98 5.89 -14.29
CA ILE A 236 1.75 4.74 -14.79
C ILE A 236 2.60 4.14 -13.66
N LEU A 237 2.40 2.86 -13.38
CA LEU A 237 3.02 2.17 -12.25
C LEU A 237 4.36 1.49 -12.60
N ASP A 238 4.57 1.20 -13.88
CA ASP A 238 5.71 0.46 -14.42
C ASP A 238 6.65 1.33 -15.27
N SER A 239 6.74 2.61 -14.93
CA SER A 239 7.73 3.51 -15.58
C SER A 239 9.17 3.05 -15.34
N ASP A 240 9.41 2.35 -14.22
CA ASP A 240 10.63 1.61 -13.94
C ASP A 240 10.31 0.10 -13.96
N PRO A 241 10.87 -0.70 -14.89
CA PRO A 241 10.52 -2.11 -15.08
C PRO A 241 11.08 -3.04 -13.99
N GLN A 242 11.64 -2.51 -12.91
CA GLN A 242 12.05 -3.30 -11.75
C GLN A 242 10.85 -3.66 -10.85
N PRO A 243 10.68 -4.95 -10.46
CA PRO A 243 9.56 -5.37 -9.61
C PRO A 243 9.42 -4.52 -8.33
N GLY A 244 10.51 -4.27 -7.61
CA GLY A 244 10.48 -3.45 -6.40
C GLY A 244 10.13 -1.97 -6.62
N ALA A 245 10.28 -1.43 -7.83
CA ALA A 245 9.79 -0.10 -8.17
C ALA A 245 8.26 -0.11 -8.37
N ILE A 246 7.75 -1.11 -9.09
CA ILE A 246 6.32 -1.31 -9.31
C ILE A 246 5.60 -1.54 -7.98
N GLU A 247 6.18 -2.35 -7.08
CA GLU A 247 5.63 -2.58 -5.75
C GLU A 247 5.47 -1.27 -4.96
N ARG A 248 6.50 -0.40 -4.98
CA ARG A 248 6.43 0.92 -4.33
C ARG A 248 5.34 1.79 -4.94
N GLN A 249 5.17 1.77 -6.26
CA GLN A 249 4.10 2.51 -6.93
C GLN A 249 2.71 1.97 -6.58
N LEU A 250 2.55 0.65 -6.46
CA LEU A 250 1.29 0.04 -6.00
C LEU A 250 0.94 0.46 -4.57
N TRP A 251 1.91 0.50 -3.66
CA TRP A 251 1.69 1.01 -2.30
C TRP A 251 1.37 2.52 -2.30
N ALA A 252 2.05 3.32 -3.11
CA ALA A 252 1.76 4.75 -3.25
C ALA A 252 0.36 5.01 -3.82
N LEU A 253 -0.06 4.21 -4.80
CA LEU A 253 -1.42 4.25 -5.34
C LEU A 253 -2.46 3.90 -4.28
N ALA A 254 -2.18 2.90 -3.44
CA ALA A 254 -3.04 2.51 -2.34
C ALA A 254 -3.18 3.64 -1.30
N GLU A 255 -2.07 4.29 -0.91
CA GLU A 255 -2.13 5.44 -0.01
C GLU A 255 -2.96 6.59 -0.60
N ARG A 256 -2.82 6.87 -1.90
CA ARG A 256 -3.70 7.84 -2.59
C ARG A 256 -5.16 7.43 -2.55
N ALA A 257 -5.47 6.15 -2.82
CA ALA A 257 -6.84 5.65 -2.72
C ALA A 257 -7.39 5.76 -1.29
N ALA A 258 -6.54 5.65 -0.28
CA ALA A 258 -6.94 5.78 1.12
C ALA A 258 -7.28 7.22 1.51
N ASP A 259 -6.64 8.21 0.86
CA ASP A 259 -6.89 9.63 1.08
C ASP A 259 -8.05 10.16 0.24
N ASP A 260 -8.08 9.82 -1.05
CA ASP A 260 -9.05 10.32 -2.01
C ASP A 260 -10.32 9.44 -2.10
N GLY A 261 -10.32 8.29 -1.41
CA GLY A 261 -11.35 7.26 -1.45
C GLY A 261 -11.22 6.29 -2.63
N SER A 262 -10.60 6.71 -3.73
CA SER A 262 -10.26 5.84 -4.85
C SER A 262 -9.02 6.30 -5.63
N ALA A 263 -8.39 5.37 -6.34
CA ALA A 263 -7.32 5.70 -7.28
C ALA A 263 -7.28 4.71 -8.45
N ILE A 264 -6.82 5.18 -9.62
CA ILE A 264 -6.63 4.36 -10.82
C ILE A 264 -5.15 4.30 -11.17
N GLY A 265 -4.63 3.09 -11.36
CA GLY A 265 -3.28 2.82 -11.81
C GLY A 265 -3.26 2.10 -13.15
N VAL A 266 -2.26 2.40 -13.97
CA VAL A 266 -2.05 1.80 -15.29
C VAL A 266 -0.72 1.07 -15.28
N ILE A 267 -0.71 -0.16 -15.79
CA ILE A 267 0.47 -1.00 -15.89
C ILE A 267 0.45 -1.73 -17.24
N ASN A 268 1.59 -2.08 -17.81
CA ASN A 268 1.66 -2.91 -19.00
C ASN A 268 1.88 -4.39 -18.63
N ASP A 269 1.41 -5.27 -19.51
CA ASP A 269 1.53 -6.71 -19.34
C ASP A 269 2.98 -7.19 -19.57
N HIS A 270 3.74 -7.40 -18.50
CA HIS A 270 5.11 -7.92 -18.55
C HIS A 270 5.48 -8.72 -17.29
N PRO A 271 6.54 -9.56 -17.32
CA PRO A 271 6.87 -10.45 -16.20
C PRO A 271 7.11 -9.75 -14.85
N ALA A 272 7.79 -8.59 -14.84
CA ALA A 272 7.97 -7.82 -13.62
C ALA A 272 6.64 -7.26 -13.03
N SER A 273 5.66 -6.91 -13.87
CA SER A 273 4.30 -6.54 -13.42
C SER A 273 3.62 -7.73 -12.75
N HIS A 274 3.72 -8.93 -13.33
CA HIS A 274 3.12 -10.13 -12.76
C HIS A 274 3.68 -10.41 -11.36
N ALA A 275 5.01 -10.37 -11.23
CA ALA A 275 5.68 -10.57 -9.95
C ALA A 275 5.23 -9.55 -8.90
N ALA A 276 5.20 -8.26 -9.24
CA ALA A 276 4.78 -7.21 -8.33
C ALA A 276 3.31 -7.31 -7.92
N LEU A 277 2.42 -7.60 -8.87
CA LEU A 277 0.98 -7.76 -8.60
C LEU A 277 0.71 -8.97 -7.70
N ALA A 278 1.32 -10.13 -8.01
CA ALA A 278 1.20 -11.33 -7.19
C ALA A 278 1.70 -11.12 -5.76
N ALA A 279 2.75 -10.31 -5.57
CA ALA A 279 3.31 -10.00 -4.26
C ALA A 279 2.47 -8.98 -3.46
N VAL A 280 1.94 -7.95 -4.11
CA VAL A 280 1.35 -6.79 -3.41
C VAL A 280 -0.16 -6.85 -3.31
N LEU A 281 -0.89 -7.28 -4.34
CA LEU A 281 -2.35 -7.18 -4.34
C LEU A 281 -3.02 -7.96 -3.20
N PRO A 282 -2.60 -9.21 -2.88
CA PRO A 282 -3.17 -9.93 -1.74
C PRO A 282 -2.94 -9.21 -0.41
N ARG A 283 -1.79 -8.54 -0.25
CA ARG A 283 -1.45 -7.78 0.96
C ARG A 283 -2.30 -6.51 1.09
N LEU A 284 -2.58 -5.84 -0.02
CA LEU A 284 -3.48 -4.69 -0.05
C LEU A 284 -4.92 -5.10 0.30
N GLU A 285 -5.40 -6.21 -0.27
CA GLU A 285 -6.71 -6.75 0.05
C GLU A 285 -6.83 -7.14 1.53
N GLN A 286 -5.81 -7.82 2.07
CA GLN A 286 -5.72 -8.14 3.49
C GLN A 286 -5.76 -6.89 4.38
N ARG A 287 -5.09 -5.81 3.95
CA ARG A 287 -5.10 -4.51 4.63
C ARG A 287 -6.46 -3.80 4.53
N GLY A 288 -7.33 -4.22 3.61
CA GLY A 288 -8.71 -3.77 3.47
C GLY A 288 -9.01 -2.91 2.24
N TYR A 289 -8.08 -2.83 1.28
CA TYR A 289 -8.34 -2.21 -0.02
C TYR A 289 -9.27 -3.09 -0.87
N ARG A 290 -10.03 -2.48 -1.77
CA ARG A 290 -10.94 -3.19 -2.68
C ARG A 290 -10.57 -2.93 -4.13
N PHE A 291 -10.44 -3.99 -4.90
CA PHE A 291 -10.18 -3.90 -6.34
C PHE A 291 -11.49 -3.88 -7.12
N VAL A 292 -11.65 -2.89 -8.00
CA VAL A 292 -12.87 -2.69 -8.81
C VAL A 292 -12.52 -2.42 -10.27
N ALA A 293 -13.50 -2.54 -11.17
CA ALA A 293 -13.30 -2.16 -12.57
C ALA A 293 -13.01 -0.65 -12.67
N ALA A 294 -11.94 -0.25 -13.34
CA ALA A 294 -11.47 1.15 -13.32
C ALA A 294 -12.53 2.15 -13.83
N ALA A 295 -13.37 1.73 -14.77
CA ALA A 295 -14.46 2.55 -15.30
C ALA A 295 -15.50 2.96 -14.24
N THR A 296 -15.67 2.20 -13.16
CA THR A 296 -16.64 2.53 -12.09
C THR A 296 -16.15 3.62 -11.14
N LEU A 297 -14.87 3.97 -11.21
CA LEU A 297 -14.24 4.99 -10.35
C LEU A 297 -14.26 6.38 -10.97
N LEU A 298 -14.66 6.50 -12.24
CA LEU A 298 -14.71 7.76 -12.96
C LEU A 298 -16.11 8.40 -12.83
N PRO A 299 -16.20 9.71 -12.49
CA PRO A 299 -17.46 10.43 -12.32
C PRO A 299 -18.23 10.56 -13.64
#